data_AF-A0AAW2S1M1-F1
#
_entry.id   AF-A0AAW2S1M1-F1
#
_cell.length_a   1.000
_cell.length_b   1.000
_cell.length_c   1.000
_cell.angle_alpha   90.00
_cell.angle_beta   90.00
_cell.angle_gamma   90.00
#
_symmetry.space_group_name_H-M   'P 1'
#
loop_
_entity.id
_entity.type
_entity.pdbx_description
1 polymer ?
#
loop_
_entity_poly.entity_id
_entity_poly.type
_entity_poly.pdbx_seq_one_letter_code
_entity_poly.pdbx_strand_id
1 'polypeptide(L)'
;NTALLHRYTDGIKCRIIITTFARAAQQWFNQLPIGAIGSFQEFRSLFLHQFASSQKLRKIELSLFVVRQKDNEPLKEYLQRFNVVALEVPSATQEVKASAFSQGLLNWDFFKVPSQKADLQV
;
A
#
# COMPACT_ATOMS: atom_id res chain seq x y z
N ASN A 1 7.73 2.20 17.92
CA ASN A 1 8.18 2.95 19.11
C ASN A 1 8.17 4.46 18.79
N THR A 2 7.00 5.10 18.73
CA THR A 2 6.79 6.49 18.24
C THR A 2 6.57 7.53 19.35
N ALA A 3 6.41 7.07 20.60
CA ALA A 3 6.03 7.92 21.74
C ALA A 3 7.13 8.86 22.27
N LEU A 4 8.39 8.71 21.84
CA LEU A 4 9.52 9.48 22.37
C LEU A 4 9.94 10.67 21.50
N LEU A 5 9.45 10.78 20.25
CA LEU A 5 9.91 11.79 19.30
C LEU A 5 9.63 13.24 19.73
N HIS A 6 8.57 13.46 20.52
CA HIS A 6 8.19 14.81 20.98
C HIS A 6 9.22 15.43 21.95
N ARG A 7 10.09 14.61 22.55
CA ARG A 7 11.07 15.07 23.57
C ARG A 7 12.43 15.45 22.99
N TYR A 8 12.66 15.18 21.70
CA TYR A 8 13.94 15.43 21.05
C TYR A 8 13.99 16.78 20.32
N THR A 9 15.20 17.30 20.12
CA THR A 9 15.42 18.47 19.26
C THR A 9 15.08 18.13 17.80
N ASP A 10 14.74 19.15 17.02
CA ASP A 10 14.32 18.96 15.62
C ASP A 10 15.40 18.26 14.77
N GLY A 11 16.68 18.55 15.01
CA GLY A 11 17.79 17.86 14.37
C GLY A 11 17.83 16.36 14.67
N ILE A 12 17.52 15.94 15.90
CA ILE A 12 17.46 14.53 16.28
C ILE A 12 16.23 13.85 15.67
N LYS A 13 15.07 14.52 15.66
CA LYS A 13 13.86 14.00 15.00
C LYS A 13 14.10 13.74 13.52
N CYS A 14 14.70 14.69 12.80
CA CYS A 14 15.04 14.52 11.38
C CYS A 14 15.99 13.33 11.18
N ARG A 15 17.08 13.23 11.95
CA ARG A 15 18.02 12.11 11.86
C ARG A 15 17.34 10.75 12.05
N ILE A 16 16.50 10.61 13.08
CA ILE A 16 15.77 9.36 13.32
C ILE A 16 14.87 9.03 12.13
N ILE A 17 14.11 9.99 11.61
CA ILE A 17 13.21 9.72 10.47
C ILE A 17 13.99 9.39 9.20
N ILE A 18 15.13 10.03 8.95
CA ILE A 18 15.98 9.72 7.78
C ILE A 18 16.47 8.27 7.83
N THR A 19 16.74 7.69 9.00
CA THR A 19 17.12 6.26 9.10
C THR A 19 16.00 5.31 8.66
N THR A 20 14.74 5.77 8.67
CA THR A 20 13.58 4.98 8.21
C THR A 20 13.30 5.14 6.72
N PHE A 21 13.98 6.06 6.04
CA PHE A 21 13.77 6.29 4.62
C PHE A 21 14.26 5.11 3.80
N ALA A 22 13.42 4.66 2.86
CA ALA A 22 13.76 3.64 1.89
C ALA A 22 13.70 4.24 0.47
N ARG A 23 14.70 3.89 -0.36
CA ARG A 23 14.73 4.15 -1.81
C ARG A 23 14.32 5.58 -2.18
N ALA A 24 13.10 5.76 -2.69
CA ALA A 24 12.58 7.03 -3.18
C ALA A 24 12.65 8.17 -2.16
N ALA A 25 12.43 7.88 -0.87
CA ALA A 25 12.54 8.89 0.18
C ALA A 25 13.99 9.32 0.43
N GLN A 26 14.96 8.40 0.34
CA GLN A 26 16.39 8.72 0.44
C GLN A 26 16.87 9.52 -0.77
N GLN A 27 16.46 9.11 -1.97
CA GLN A 27 16.81 9.80 -3.22
C GLN A 27 16.28 11.24 -3.22
N TRP A 28 15.01 11.44 -2.88
CA TRP A 28 14.43 12.76 -2.73
C TRP A 28 15.17 13.61 -1.70
N PHE A 29 15.45 13.05 -0.52
CA PHE A 29 16.14 13.77 0.55
C PHE A 29 17.55 14.22 0.13
N ASN A 30 18.30 13.36 -0.57
CA ASN A 30 19.64 13.66 -1.05
C ASN A 30 19.67 14.71 -2.19
N GLN A 31 18.53 14.95 -2.84
CA GLN A 31 18.38 15.98 -3.88
C GLN A 31 18.03 17.36 -3.29
N LEU A 32 17.71 17.45 -2.00
CA LEU A 32 17.41 18.72 -1.37
C LEU A 32 18.68 19.56 -1.23
N PRO A 33 18.62 20.89 -1.50
CA PRO A 33 19.74 21.78 -1.23
C PRO A 33 20.17 21.75 0.24
N ILE A 34 21.46 21.92 0.47
CA ILE A 34 22.00 22.08 1.83
C ILE A 34 21.32 23.28 2.49
N GLY A 35 20.76 23.09 3.67
CA GLY A 35 20.02 24.13 4.40
C GLY A 35 18.56 24.29 4.00
N ALA A 36 18.02 23.46 3.10
CA ALA A 36 16.58 23.49 2.72
C ALA A 36 15.62 23.12 3.87
N ILE A 37 16.14 22.57 4.97
CA ILE A 37 15.37 22.16 6.15
C ILE A 37 16.00 22.83 7.37
N GLY A 38 15.35 23.86 7.92
CA GLY A 38 15.77 24.53 9.15
C GLY A 38 15.10 23.96 10.41
N SER A 39 13.93 23.33 10.25
CA SER A 39 13.11 22.79 11.34
C SER A 39 12.45 21.47 10.98
N PHE A 40 11.97 20.75 12.00
CA PHE A 40 11.21 19.52 11.78
C PHE A 40 9.87 19.79 11.08
N GLN A 41 9.28 20.96 11.31
CA GLN A 41 8.02 21.36 10.70
C GLN A 41 8.18 21.57 9.18
N GLU A 42 9.26 22.23 8.74
CA GLU A 42 9.58 22.40 7.32
C GLU A 42 9.85 21.06 6.65
N PHE A 43 10.63 20.18 7.29
CA PHE A 43 10.84 18.83 6.83
C PHE A 43 9.53 18.08 6.63
N ARG A 44 8.63 18.11 7.63
CA ARG A 44 7.32 17.45 7.54
C ARG A 44 6.50 17.99 6.39
N SER A 45 6.49 19.31 6.20
CA SER A 45 5.77 19.97 5.10
C SER A 45 6.28 19.52 3.73
N LEU A 46 7.60 19.59 3.51
CA LEU A 46 8.24 19.18 2.27
C LEU A 46 8.04 17.69 1.99
N PHE A 47 8.17 16.84 3.02
CA PHE A 47 7.95 15.40 2.89
C PHE A 47 6.50 15.08 2.52
N LEU A 48 5.52 15.73 3.17
CA LEU A 48 4.12 15.56 2.83
C LEU A 48 3.82 16.10 1.43
N HIS A 49 4.38 17.24 1.04
CA HIS A 49 4.22 17.75 -0.33
C HIS A 49 4.72 16.73 -1.36
N GLN A 50 5.88 16.12 -1.13
CA GLN A 50 6.46 15.15 -2.04
C GLN A 50 5.68 13.83 -2.08
N PHE A 51 5.20 13.33 -0.93
CA PHE A 51 4.73 11.94 -0.80
C PHE A 51 3.24 11.79 -0.39
N ALA A 52 2.50 12.87 -0.13
CA ALA A 52 1.09 12.79 0.27
C ALA A 52 0.23 12.11 -0.79
N SER A 53 0.47 12.38 -2.07
CA SER A 53 -0.20 11.71 -3.18
C SER A 53 0.05 10.20 -3.15
N SER A 54 1.30 9.76 -2.99
CA SER A 54 1.63 8.32 -2.90
C SER A 54 0.99 7.64 -1.68
N GLN A 55 0.82 8.34 -0.56
CA GLN A 55 0.10 7.82 0.60
C GLN A 55 -1.41 7.72 0.33
N LYS A 56 -2.00 8.75 -0.28
CA LYS A 56 -3.42 8.78 -0.65
C LYS A 56 -3.73 7.66 -1.65
N LEU A 57 -2.89 7.50 -2.68
CA LEU A 57 -3.00 6.43 -3.67
C LEU A 57 -2.94 5.05 -2.99
N ARG A 58 -1.95 4.79 -2.13
CA ARG A 58 -1.90 3.52 -1.38
C ARG A 58 -3.15 3.26 -0.54
N LYS A 59 -3.71 4.27 0.12
CA LYS A 59 -4.96 4.11 0.90
C LYS A 59 -6.14 3.75 0.00
N ILE A 60 -6.21 4.36 -1.17
CA ILE A 60 -7.25 4.08 -2.16
C ILE A 60 -7.04 2.66 -2.75
N GLU A 61 -5.81 2.23 -3.02
CA GLU A 61 -5.53 0.85 -3.46
C GLU A 61 -5.87 -0.20 -2.38
N LEU A 62 -5.60 0.10 -1.11
CA LEU A 62 -5.92 -0.80 0.01
C LEU A 62 -7.44 -0.95 0.21
N SER A 63 -8.28 -0.02 -0.26
CA SER A 63 -9.74 -0.17 -0.14
C SER A 63 -10.27 -1.36 -0.96
N LEU A 64 -9.57 -1.76 -2.02
CA LEU A 64 -9.91 -2.96 -2.81
C LEU A 64 -9.87 -4.24 -1.97
N PHE A 65 -8.91 -4.35 -1.04
CA PHE A 65 -8.70 -5.55 -0.23
C PHE A 65 -9.72 -5.70 0.91
N VAL A 66 -10.49 -4.65 1.18
CA VAL A 66 -11.59 -4.66 2.16
C VAL A 66 -12.86 -5.24 1.55
N VAL A 67 -12.98 -5.28 0.22
CA VAL A 67 -14.13 -5.88 -0.46
C VAL A 67 -14.02 -7.40 -0.38
N ARG A 68 -14.76 -7.99 0.57
CA ARG A 68 -14.89 -9.44 0.71
C ARG A 68 -16.26 -9.90 0.22
N GLN A 69 -16.30 -11.07 -0.41
CA GLN A 69 -17.53 -11.79 -0.69
C GLN A 69 -18.17 -12.17 0.65
N LYS A 70 -19.46 -11.90 0.80
CA LYS A 70 -20.21 -12.20 2.04
C LYS A 70 -20.78 -13.60 2.00
N ASP A 71 -21.01 -14.19 3.18
CA ASP A 71 -21.66 -15.49 3.28
C ASP A 71 -23.03 -15.44 2.59
N ASN A 72 -23.28 -16.40 1.70
CA ASN A 72 -24.47 -16.48 0.82
C ASN A 72 -24.58 -15.39 -0.26
N GLU A 73 -23.52 -14.62 -0.53
CA GLU A 73 -23.51 -13.69 -1.67
C GLU A 73 -23.13 -14.39 -2.98
N PRO A 74 -23.98 -14.31 -4.02
CA PRO A 74 -23.64 -14.82 -5.34
C PRO A 74 -22.40 -14.10 -5.92
N LEU A 75 -21.54 -14.85 -6.62
CA LEU A 75 -20.33 -14.30 -7.23
C LEU A 75 -20.59 -13.05 -8.10
N LYS A 76 -21.73 -13.03 -8.80
CA LYS A 76 -22.14 -11.91 -9.66
C LYS A 76 -22.32 -10.60 -8.86
N GLU A 77 -22.92 -10.68 -7.68
CA GLU A 77 -23.15 -9.51 -6.82
C GLU A 77 -21.84 -9.03 -6.20
N TYR A 78 -20.99 -9.97 -5.77
CA TYR A 78 -19.64 -9.64 -5.33
C TYR A 78 -18.84 -8.95 -6.43
N LEU A 79 -18.84 -9.48 -7.66
CA LEU A 79 -18.14 -8.90 -8.80
C LEU A 79 -18.65 -7.48 -9.11
N GLN A 80 -19.96 -7.24 -9.01
CA GLN A 80 -20.53 -5.90 -9.19
C GLN A 80 -20.01 -4.92 -8.13
N ARG A 81 -20.02 -5.29 -6.85
CA ARG A 81 -19.47 -4.44 -5.76
C ARG A 81 -17.98 -4.20 -5.94
N PHE A 82 -17.22 -5.25 -6.27
CA PHE A 82 -15.79 -5.14 -6.52
C PHE A 82 -15.50 -4.18 -7.68
N ASN A 83 -16.25 -4.28 -8.78
CA ASN A 83 -16.07 -3.40 -9.93
C ASN A 83 -16.34 -1.93 -9.62
N VAL A 84 -17.35 -1.62 -8.79
CA VAL A 84 -17.62 -0.25 -8.34
C VAL A 84 -16.39 0.33 -7.64
N VAL A 85 -15.83 -0.41 -6.67
CA VAL A 85 -14.63 0.04 -5.95
C VAL A 85 -13.40 0.07 -6.87
N ALA A 86 -13.27 -0.88 -7.80
CA ALA A 86 -12.17 -0.93 -8.76
C ALA A 86 -12.15 0.24 -9.75
N LEU A 87 -13.31 0.83 -10.05
CA LEU A 87 -13.43 2.04 -10.88
C LEU A 87 -13.03 3.31 -10.11
N GLU A 88 -13.28 3.34 -8.80
CA GLU A 88 -12.85 4.44 -7.91
C GLU A 88 -11.34 4.44 -7.64
N VAL A 89 -10.65 3.36 -8.03
CA VAL A 89 -9.21 3.14 -7.82
C VAL A 89 -8.51 3.01 -9.20
N PRO A 90 -8.45 4.08 -10.02
CA PRO A 90 -7.83 4.01 -11.34
C PRO A 90 -6.30 3.85 -11.27
N SER A 91 -5.68 4.17 -10.13
CA SER A 91 -4.23 4.04 -9.93
C SER A 91 -3.74 2.61 -9.70
N ALA A 92 -4.62 1.70 -9.25
CA ALA A 92 -4.23 0.31 -9.03
C ALA A 92 -3.91 -0.38 -10.36
N THR A 93 -2.79 -1.11 -10.40
CA THR A 93 -2.45 -1.94 -11.54
C THR A 93 -3.42 -3.13 -11.66
N GLN A 94 -3.47 -3.76 -12.84
CA GLN A 94 -4.33 -4.91 -13.06
C GLN A 94 -3.97 -6.09 -12.14
N GLU A 95 -2.68 -6.25 -11.82
CA GLU A 95 -2.18 -7.28 -10.90
C GLU A 95 -2.68 -7.03 -9.48
N VAL A 96 -2.70 -5.77 -9.03
CA VAL A 96 -3.24 -5.39 -7.71
C VAL A 96 -4.74 -5.66 -7.65
N LYS A 97 -5.49 -5.29 -8.70
CA LYS A 97 -6.93 -5.55 -8.79
C LYS A 97 -7.23 -7.04 -8.80
N ALA A 98 -6.51 -7.83 -9.59
CA ALA A 98 -6.66 -9.29 -9.65
C ALA A 98 -6.34 -9.96 -8.30
N SER A 99 -5.29 -9.52 -7.62
CA SER A 99 -4.91 -10.02 -6.30
C SER A 99 -5.95 -9.67 -5.23
N ALA A 100 -6.46 -8.44 -5.23
CA ALA A 100 -7.52 -8.03 -4.30
C ALA A 100 -8.82 -8.79 -4.53
N PHE A 101 -9.24 -8.94 -5.80
CA PHE A 101 -10.42 -9.73 -6.17
C PHE A 101 -10.31 -11.17 -5.68
N SER A 102 -9.17 -11.80 -5.97
CA SER A 102 -8.81 -13.15 -5.60
C SER A 102 -8.87 -13.39 -4.09
N GLN A 103 -8.23 -12.52 -3.31
CA GLN A 103 -8.24 -12.60 -1.85
C GLN A 103 -9.63 -12.36 -1.26
N GLY A 104 -10.49 -11.62 -1.96
CA GLY A 104 -11.84 -11.31 -1.48
C GLY A 104 -12.85 -12.44 -1.63
N LEU A 105 -12.55 -13.50 -2.39
CA LEU A 105 -13.44 -14.64 -2.58
C LEU A 105 -13.54 -15.52 -1.32
N LEU A 106 -14.75 -16.00 -1.00
CA LEU A 106 -14.97 -16.89 0.14
C LEU A 106 -14.36 -18.28 -0.07
N ASN A 107 -14.43 -18.80 -1.30
CA ASN A 107 -13.94 -20.14 -1.64
C ASN A 107 -12.81 -20.02 -2.66
N TRP A 108 -11.61 -19.69 -2.17
CA TRP A 108 -10.38 -19.67 -2.97
C TRP A 108 -10.06 -21.03 -3.63
N ASP A 109 -10.49 -22.13 -3.00
CA ASP A 109 -10.16 -23.49 -3.43
C ASP A 109 -10.79 -23.89 -4.78
N PHE A 110 -11.78 -23.16 -5.30
CA PHE A 110 -12.33 -23.40 -6.65
C PHE A 110 -11.32 -23.12 -7.77
N PHE A 111 -10.35 -22.23 -7.54
CA PHE A 111 -9.37 -21.83 -8.54
C PHE A 111 -8.00 -22.51 -8.37
N LYS A 112 -7.87 -23.45 -7.43
CA LYS A 112 -6.74 -24.39 -7.45
C LYS A 112 -6.93 -25.32 -8.64
N VAL A 113 -6.25 -25.01 -9.75
CA VAL A 113 -5.97 -25.99 -10.79
C VAL A 113 -5.34 -27.20 -10.12
N PRO A 114 -5.85 -28.44 -10.29
CA PRO A 114 -5.17 -29.62 -9.80
C PRO A 114 -3.84 -29.69 -10.52
N SER A 115 -2.74 -29.45 -9.80
CA SER A 115 -1.42 -29.84 -10.30
C SER A 115 -1.48 -31.35 -10.48
N GLN A 116 -1.60 -31.80 -11.73
CA GLN A 116 -1.37 -33.19 -12.09
C GLN A 116 0.05 -33.51 -11.62
N LYS A 117 0.17 -34.20 -10.49
CA LYS A 117 1.33 -35.04 -10.25
C LYS A 117 1.12 -36.22 -11.20
N ALA A 118 1.84 -36.22 -12.30
CA ALA A 118 2.05 -37.44 -13.06
C ALA A 118 2.73 -38.44 -12.11
N ASP A 119 2.04 -39.54 -11.88
CA ASP A 119 2.56 -40.72 -11.23
C ASP A 119 3.83 -41.18 -11.95
N LEU A 120 4.94 -41.21 -11.21
CA LEU A 120 6.02 -42.14 -11.47
C LEU A 120 5.93 -43.19 -10.35
N GLN A 121 5.11 -44.20 -10.60
CA GLN A 121 5.29 -45.52 -10.00
C GLN A 121 5.80 -46.48 -11.07
N VAL A 122 6.79 -47.25 -10.64
CA VAL A 122 7.53 -48.35 -11.29
C VAL A 122 8.77 -47.93 -12.09
#